data_AF-A0A377VYA0-F1
#
_entry.id   AF-A0A377VYA0-F1
#
_cell.length_a   1.000
_cell.length_b   1.000
_cell.length_c   1.000
_cell.angle_alpha   90.00
_cell.angle_beta   90.00
_cell.angle_gamma   90.00
#
_symmetry.space_group_name_H-M   'P 1'
#
loop_
_entity.id
_entity.type
_entity.pdbx_description
1 polymer ?
#
loop_
_entity_poly.entity_id
_entity_poly.type
_entity_poly.pdbx_seq_one_letter_code
_entity_poly.pdbx_strand_id
1 'polypeptide(L)'
;MAGLPLPRQLKVRALHALGFETGFVIIGVTMVAIVLGVSLLQAFMLEIGFMLFFLPYTMAFNWVWDTLRERVIRHRRPRQTARG
;
A
#
# COMPACT_ATOMS: atom_id res chain seq x y z
N MET A 1 -18.43 -22.54 14.17
CA MET A 1 -19.38 -21.52 14.64
C MET A 1 -18.68 -20.17 14.58
N ALA A 2 -18.95 -19.37 13.54
CA ALA A 2 -18.28 -18.09 13.32
C ALA A 2 -18.81 -17.05 14.33
N GLY A 3 -17.95 -16.58 15.22
CA GLY A 3 -18.28 -15.48 16.12
C GLY A 3 -18.39 -14.18 15.34
N LEU A 4 -19.62 -13.74 15.05
CA LEU A 4 -19.88 -12.44 14.45
C LEU A 4 -19.31 -11.34 15.38
N PRO A 5 -18.52 -10.38 14.86
CA PRO A 5 -17.94 -9.34 15.70
C PRO A 5 -19.04 -8.45 16.26
N LEU A 6 -19.22 -8.48 17.59
CA LEU A 6 -20.14 -7.60 18.30
C LEU A 6 -19.75 -6.12 18.05
N PRO A 7 -20.73 -5.20 17.96
CA PRO A 7 -20.49 -3.80 17.58
C PRO A 7 -19.47 -3.07 18.46
N ARG A 8 -19.31 -3.49 19.73
CA ARG A 8 -18.26 -2.97 20.64
C ARG A 8 -16.83 -3.33 20.17
N GLN A 9 -16.62 -4.54 19.65
CA GLN A 9 -15.32 -5.01 19.16
C GLN A 9 -14.93 -4.29 17.86
N LEU A 10 -15.91 -4.05 16.98
CA LEU A 10 -15.66 -3.32 15.73
C LEU A 10 -15.30 -1.86 15.98
N LYS A 11 -16.00 -1.18 16.91
CA LYS A 11 -15.70 0.21 17.30
C LYS A 11 -14.29 0.37 17.87
N VAL A 12 -13.86 -0.53 18.75
CA VAL A 12 -12.50 -0.49 19.33
C VAL A 12 -11.42 -0.69 18.26
N ARG A 13 -11.64 -1.61 17.31
CA ARG A 13 -10.72 -1.82 16.18
C ARG A 13 -10.65 -0.61 15.27
N ALA A 14 -11.80 -0.01 14.96
CA ALA A 14 -11.87 1.20 14.15
C ALA A 14 -11.15 2.36 14.84
N LEU A 15 -11.33 2.55 16.15
CA LEU A 15 -10.64 3.58 16.92
C LEU A 15 -9.12 3.39 16.91
N HIS A 16 -8.64 2.16 17.11
CA HIS A 16 -7.20 1.87 17.03
C HIS A 16 -6.64 2.13 15.62
N ALA A 17 -7.35 1.71 14.57
CA ALA A 17 -6.93 1.94 13.19
C ALA A 17 -6.89 3.43 12.85
N LEU A 18 -7.94 4.19 13.21
CA LEU A 18 -7.98 5.64 13.03
C LEU A 18 -6.89 6.36 13.83
N GLY A 19 -6.68 5.98 15.09
CA GLY A 19 -5.66 6.57 15.94
C GLY A 19 -4.24 6.30 15.43
N PHE A 20 -3.99 5.06 15.00
CA PHE A 20 -2.72 4.69 14.38
C PHE A 20 -2.48 5.44 13.08
N GLU A 21 -3.45 5.42 12.16
CA GLU A 21 -3.33 6.07 10.85
C GLU A 21 -3.15 7.58 11.00
N THR A 22 -3.99 8.23 11.81
CA THR A 22 -3.92 9.68 12.03
C THR A 22 -2.61 10.07 12.73
N GLY A 23 -2.20 9.31 13.76
CA GLY A 23 -0.93 9.53 14.44
C GLY A 23 0.26 9.35 13.51
N PHE A 24 0.22 8.33 12.65
CA PHE A 24 1.25 8.07 11.65
C PHE A 24 1.39 9.23 10.66
N VAL A 25 0.28 9.72 10.10
CA VAL A 25 0.28 10.89 9.20
C VAL A 25 0.79 12.14 9.91
N ILE A 26 0.36 12.42 11.14
CA ILE A 26 0.84 13.60 11.89
C ILE A 26 2.35 13.54 12.10
N ILE A 27 2.88 12.38 12.51
CA ILE A 27 4.32 12.19 12.72
C ILE A 27 5.07 12.31 11.40
N GLY A 28 4.58 11.68 10.33
CA GLY A 28 5.16 11.73 8.97
C GLY A 28 5.26 13.15 8.44
N VAL A 29 4.12 13.85 8.38
CA VAL A 29 4.03 15.25 7.93
C VAL A 29 4.93 16.17 8.77
N THR A 30 4.91 16.02 10.10
CA THR A 30 5.73 16.85 10.99
C THR A 30 7.23 16.60 10.77
N MET A 31 7.63 15.34 10.63
CA MET A 31 9.02 14.98 10.34
C MET A 31 9.48 15.59 9.02
N VAL A 32 8.68 15.44 7.97
CA VAL A 32 8.97 16.03 6.64
C VAL A 32 9.07 17.55 6.72
N ALA A 33 8.14 18.20 7.42
CA ALA A 33 8.15 19.65 7.61
C ALA A 33 9.44 20.14 8.29
N ILE A 34 9.86 19.46 9.36
CA ILE A 34 11.08 19.79 10.09
C ILE A 34 12.33 19.57 9.23
N VAL A 35 12.42 18.41 8.57
CA VAL A 35 13.61 18.03 7.78
C VAL A 35 13.79 18.93 6.56
N LEU A 36 12.70 19.29 5.89
CA LEU A 36 12.73 20.11 4.67
C LEU A 36 12.58 21.61 4.93
N GLY A 37 12.30 22.02 6.17
CA GLY A 37 12.08 23.42 6.52
C GLY A 37 10.85 24.04 5.84
N VAL A 38 9.83 23.22 5.56
CA VAL A 38 8.59 23.65 4.87
C VAL A 38 7.43 23.72 5.86
N SER A 39 6.35 24.41 5.48
CA SER A 39 5.13 24.44 6.32
C SER A 39 4.45 23.07 6.38
N LEU A 40 3.68 22.80 7.45
CA LEU A 40 2.93 21.55 7.61
C LEU A 40 2.00 21.26 6.42
N LEU A 41 1.36 22.29 5.86
CA LEU A 41 0.49 22.14 4.69
C LEU A 41 1.30 21.74 3.45
N GLN A 42 2.49 22.30 3.25
CA GLN A 42 3.38 21.91 2.15
C GLN A 42 3.88 20.47 2.31
N ALA A 43 4.27 20.07 3.53
CA ALA A 43 4.66 18.69 3.82
C ALA A 43 3.51 17.70 3.58
N PHE A 44 2.29 18.05 3.97
CA PHE A 44 1.10 17.24 3.71
C PHE A 44 0.77 17.14 2.21
N MET A 45 0.87 18.24 1.46
CA MET A 45 0.73 18.23 0.01
C MET A 45 1.81 17.37 -0.67
N LEU A 46 3.03 17.38 -0.14
CA LEU A 46 4.12 16.54 -0.62
C LEU A 46 3.81 15.04 -0.42
N GLU A 47 3.29 14.65 0.75
CA GLU A 47 2.86 13.26 0.98
C GLU A 47 1.78 12.81 -0.02
N ILE A 48 0.76 13.65 -0.27
CA ILE A 48 -0.27 13.35 -1.27
C ILE A 48 0.35 13.25 -2.67
N GLY A 49 1.23 14.19 -3.03
CA GLY A 49 1.93 14.19 -4.31
C GLY A 49 2.77 12.93 -4.51
N PHE A 50 3.48 12.50 -3.47
CA PHE A 50 4.21 11.23 -3.48
C PHE A 50 3.27 10.05 -3.64
N MET A 51 2.15 9.98 -2.91
CA MET A 51 1.22 8.86 -3.04
C MET A 51 0.62 8.77 -4.45
N LEU A 52 0.22 9.92 -5.02
CA LEU A 52 -0.31 10.00 -6.39
C LEU A 52 0.72 9.68 -7.47
N PHE A 53 2.01 9.89 -7.21
CA PHE A 53 3.07 9.58 -8.17
C PHE A 53 3.59 8.13 -8.02
N PHE A 54 3.88 7.71 -6.78
CA PHE A 54 4.45 6.39 -6.49
C PHE A 54 3.47 5.25 -6.74
N LEU A 55 2.16 5.41 -6.48
CA LEU A 55 1.20 4.33 -6.69
C LEU A 55 1.08 3.96 -8.17
N PRO A 56 0.80 4.89 -9.11
CA PRO A 56 0.78 4.56 -10.53
C PRO A 56 2.13 4.06 -11.04
N TYR A 57 3.23 4.67 -10.59
CA TYR A 57 4.58 4.22 -10.92
C TYR A 57 4.80 2.75 -10.55
N THR A 58 4.47 2.38 -9.30
CA THR A 58 4.65 1.01 -8.79
C THR A 58 3.75 0.03 -9.54
N MET A 59 2.49 0.40 -9.82
CA MET A 59 1.59 -0.44 -10.62
C MET A 59 2.13 -0.65 -12.03
N ALA A 60 2.57 0.42 -12.71
CA ALA A 60 3.11 0.33 -14.05
C ALA A 60 4.38 -0.53 -14.09
N PHE A 61 5.28 -0.33 -13.11
CA PHE A 61 6.48 -1.15 -12.97
C PHE A 61 6.16 -2.63 -12.77
N ASN A 62 5.24 -2.95 -11.86
CA ASN A 62 4.80 -4.34 -11.61
C ASN A 62 4.19 -4.96 -12.88
N TRP A 63 3.35 -4.21 -13.59
CA TRP A 63 2.73 -4.69 -14.83
C TRP A 63 3.76 -4.95 -15.94
N VAL A 64 4.74 -4.06 -16.10
CA VAL A 64 5.84 -4.24 -17.05
C VAL A 64 6.66 -5.47 -16.66
N TRP A 65 6.98 -5.63 -15.38
CA TRP A 65 7.73 -6.78 -14.89
C TRP A 65 6.99 -8.10 -15.14
N ASP A 66 5.69 -8.17 -14.88
CA ASP A 66 4.88 -9.34 -15.14
C ASP A 66 4.84 -9.66 -16.64
N THR A 67 4.68 -8.63 -17.48
CA THR A 67 4.70 -8.79 -18.95
C THR A 67 6.06 -9.30 -19.44
N LEU A 68 7.17 -8.75 -18.93
CA LEU A 68 8.51 -9.19 -19.28
C LEU A 68 8.77 -10.62 -18.78
N ARG A 69 8.37 -10.92 -17.54
CA ARG A 69 8.45 -12.25 -16.95
C ARG A 69 7.69 -13.26 -17.79
N GLU A 70 6.47 -12.97 -18.20
CA GLU A 70 5.70 -13.86 -19.06
C GLU A 70 6.38 -14.10 -20.39
N ARG A 71 6.97 -13.07 -21.00
CA ARG A 71 7.71 -13.19 -22.27
C ARG A 71 9.00 -14.01 -22.12
N VAL A 72 9.72 -13.86 -21.01
CA VAL A 72 11.03 -14.52 -20.78
C VAL A 72 10.88 -15.94 -20.20
N ILE A 73 9.90 -16.17 -19.31
CA ILE A 73 9.76 -17.42 -18.53
C ILE A 73 8.76 -18.42 -19.16
N ARG A 74 7.99 -18.03 -20.20
CA ARG A 74 7.05 -18.93 -20.91
C ARG A 74 7.68 -20.19 -21.54
N HIS A 75 9.00 -20.38 -21.49
CA HIS A 75 9.66 -21.59 -21.98
C HIS A 75 9.71 -22.79 -21.01
N ARG A 76 9.10 -22.72 -19.81
CA ARG A 76 8.97 -23.91 -18.94
C ARG A 76 7.60 -24.07 -18.29
N ARG A 77 6.58 -24.41 -19.07
CA ARG A 77 5.50 -25.29 -18.56
C ARG A 77 5.87 -26.72 -18.96
N PRO A 78 6.33 -27.58 -18.05
CA PRO A 78 6.27 -29.01 -18.30
C PRO A 78 4.80 -29.35 -18.52
N ARG A 79 4.48 -29.98 -19.65
CA ARG A 79 3.21 -30.69 -19.80
C ARG A 79 3.15 -31.68 -18.63
N GLN A 80 2.37 -31.39 -17.60
CA GLN A 80 1.84 -32.45 -16.75
C GLN A 80 0.80 -33.17 -17.60
N THR A 81 1.33 -34.08 -18.41
CA THR A 81 0.73 -35.35 -18.80
C THR A 81 -0.31 -35.75 -17.77
N ALA A 82 -1.60 -35.76 -18.13
CA ALA A 82 -2.21 -36.99 -18.61
C ALA A 82 -1.70 -38.21 -17.83
N ARG A 83 -2.23 -38.37 -16.62
CA ARG A 83 -2.25 -39.58 -15.80
C ARG A 83 -3.50 -39.38 -14.94
N GLY A 84 -4.63 -40.02 -15.20
CA GLY A 84 -4.83 -41.44 -15.45
C GLY A 84 -5.82 -41.88 -14.39
#